data_AF-A0A956PA89-F1
#
_entry.id   AF-A0A956PA89-F1
#
_cell.length_a   1.000
_cell.length_b   1.000
_cell.length_c   1.000
_cell.angle_alpha   90.00
_cell.angle_beta   90.00
_cell.angle_gamma   90.00
#
_symmetry.space_group_name_H-M   'P 1'
#
loop_
_entity.id
_entity.type
_entity.pdbx_description
1 polymer ?
#
loop_
_entity_poly.entity_id
_entity_poly.type
_entity_poly.pdbx_seq_one_letter_code
_entity_poly.pdbx_strand_id
1 'polypeptide(L)'
;FEEPDAPFVPIEPRAGVGHGATEAPRGLLYHRYEIDAAGTIVKAVIVPPTSQNQPRIEEDLTAFATPRVDLDEADLRDQCEQAIRNYDPCISCATHFLKLTVDRA
;
A
#
# COMPACT_ATOMS: atom_id res chain seq x y z
N PHE A 1 9.20 -7.40 29.86
CA PHE A 1 8.14 -7.87 28.96
C PHE A 1 7.74 -9.24 29.48
N GLU A 2 6.47 -9.40 29.80
CA GLU A 2 5.92 -10.69 30.26
C GLU A 2 5.06 -11.20 29.11
N GLU A 3 5.41 -12.36 28.58
CA GLU A 3 4.74 -12.92 27.42
C GLU A 3 3.37 -13.47 27.84
N PRO A 4 2.28 -13.13 27.12
CA PRO A 4 0.95 -13.60 27.48
C PRO A 4 0.78 -15.10 27.20
N ASP A 5 0.00 -15.79 28.03
CA ASP A 5 -0.30 -17.23 27.88
C ASP A 5 -1.00 -17.58 26.55
N ALA A 6 -1.67 -16.61 25.92
CA ALA A 6 -2.34 -16.76 24.64
C ALA A 6 -2.18 -15.50 23.76
N PRO A 7 -2.10 -15.66 22.43
CA PRO A 7 -1.95 -14.52 21.51
C PRO A 7 -3.27 -13.75 21.28
N PHE A 8 -4.41 -14.25 21.78
CA PHE A 8 -5.72 -13.61 21.69
C PHE A 8 -6.66 -14.06 22.81
N VAL A 9 -7.73 -13.32 23.02
CA VAL A 9 -8.83 -13.67 23.94
C VAL A 9 -10.01 -14.27 23.17
N PRO A 10 -10.70 -15.30 23.69
CA PRO A 10 -11.90 -15.84 23.06
C PRO A 10 -12.96 -14.75 22.88
N ILE A 11 -13.54 -14.68 21.67
CA ILE A 11 -14.59 -13.72 21.32
C ILE A 11 -15.71 -14.45 20.56
N GLU A 12 -16.96 -14.08 20.85
CA GLU A 12 -18.12 -14.48 20.05
C GLU A 12 -18.27 -13.50 18.87
N PRO A 13 -18.23 -13.99 17.62
CA PRO A 13 -18.40 -13.13 16.45
C PRO A 13 -19.77 -12.46 16.44
N ARG A 14 -19.81 -11.23 15.93
CA ARG A 14 -21.04 -10.48 15.64
C ARG A 14 -20.85 -9.70 14.35
N ALA A 15 -21.93 -9.50 13.62
CA ALA A 15 -21.90 -8.66 12.43
C ALA A 15 -21.43 -7.24 12.81
N GLY A 16 -20.53 -6.69 12.01
CA GLY A 16 -19.95 -5.40 12.33
C GLY A 16 -18.86 -4.93 11.37
N VAL A 17 -18.47 -3.68 11.56
CA VAL A 17 -17.39 -3.03 10.80
C VAL A 17 -16.26 -2.70 11.75
N GLY A 18 -15.06 -3.21 11.45
CA GLY A 18 -13.83 -2.92 12.16
C GLY A 18 -12.91 -2.05 11.31
N HIS A 19 -12.20 -1.13 11.97
CA HIS A 19 -11.19 -0.28 11.37
C HIS A 19 -9.87 -0.48 12.12
N GLY A 20 -8.77 -0.56 11.38
CA GLY A 20 -7.41 -0.59 11.92
C GLY A 20 -6.58 0.45 11.20
N ALA A 21 -5.83 1.24 11.96
CA ALA A 21 -4.87 2.20 11.43
C ALA A 21 -3.58 2.07 12.22
N THR A 22 -2.47 1.87 11.53
CA THR A 22 -1.14 1.77 12.13
C THR A 22 -0.12 2.52 11.28
N GLU A 23 0.96 2.96 11.91
CA GLU A 23 2.12 3.47 11.18
C GLU A 23 2.99 2.28 10.76
N ALA A 24 3.00 1.99 9.46
CA ALA A 24 3.95 1.07 8.86
C ALA A 24 5.26 1.82 8.54
N PRO A 25 6.37 1.13 8.24
CA PRO A 25 7.65 1.80 7.95
C PRO A 25 7.60 2.81 6.80
N ARG A 26 6.60 2.72 5.91
CA ARG A 26 6.43 3.53 4.69
C ARG A 26 5.29 4.56 4.80
N GLY A 27 4.69 4.71 5.98
CA GLY A 27 3.59 5.61 6.28
C GLY A 27 2.34 4.90 6.82
N LEU A 28 1.21 5.61 6.80
CA LEU A 28 -0.06 5.14 7.34
C LEU A 28 -0.59 3.90 6.60
N LEU A 29 -0.87 2.83 7.34
CA LEU A 29 -1.56 1.64 6.86
C LEU A 29 -2.97 1.62 7.43
N TYR A 30 -3.99 1.66 6.55
CA TYR A 30 -5.39 1.64 6.95
C TYR A 30 -6.12 0.42 6.41
N HIS A 31 -6.82 -0.28 7.29
CA HIS A 31 -7.63 -1.46 6.98
C HIS A 31 -9.06 -1.24 7.49
N ARG A 32 -10.05 -1.64 6.69
CA ARG A 32 -11.45 -1.76 7.11
C ARG A 32 -11.97 -3.14 6.72
N TYR A 33 -12.52 -3.84 7.69
CA TYR A 33 -13.17 -5.13 7.49
C TYR A 33 -14.63 -5.05 7.91
N GLU A 34 -15.48 -5.71 7.13
CA GLU A 34 -16.87 -5.95 7.46
C GLU A 34 -17.03 -7.45 7.63
N ILE A 35 -17.59 -7.86 8.77
CA ILE A 35 -17.83 -9.26 9.10
C ILE A 35 -19.32 -9.52 9.27
N ASP A 36 -19.77 -10.72 8.94
CA ASP A 36 -21.12 -11.20 9.23
C ASP A 36 -21.25 -11.79 10.66
N ALA A 37 -22.43 -12.29 11.01
CA ALA A 37 -22.70 -12.89 12.31
C ALA A 37 -21.93 -14.20 12.58
N ALA A 38 -21.44 -14.87 11.53
CA ALA A 38 -20.58 -16.04 11.65
C ALA A 38 -19.09 -15.67 11.75
N GLY A 39 -18.75 -14.38 11.69
CA GLY A 39 -17.38 -13.88 11.70
C GLY A 39 -16.67 -13.92 10.34
N THR A 40 -17.41 -14.17 9.25
CA THR A 40 -16.85 -14.21 7.89
C THR A 40 -16.65 -12.78 7.37
N ILE A 41 -15.48 -12.48 6.79
CA ILE A 41 -15.24 -11.20 6.13
C ILE A 41 -16.07 -11.13 4.85
N VAL A 42 -17.03 -10.21 4.82
CA VAL A 42 -17.89 -9.95 3.65
C VAL A 42 -17.39 -8.77 2.81
N LYS A 43 -16.56 -7.89 3.39
CA LYS A 43 -15.91 -6.79 2.67
C LYS A 43 -14.58 -6.43 3.32
N ALA A 44 -13.56 -6.21 2.50
CA ALA A 44 -12.26 -5.71 2.92
C ALA A 44 -11.87 -4.48 2.10
N VAL A 45 -11.37 -3.45 2.77
CA VAL A 45 -10.71 -2.30 2.17
C VAL A 45 -9.34 -2.18 2.82
N ILE A 46 -8.30 -2.18 2.01
CA ILE A 46 -6.91 -2.05 2.46
C ILE A 46 -6.33 -0.86 1.70
N VAL A 47 -5.80 0.11 2.43
CA VAL A 47 -5.18 1.32 1.91
C VAL A 47 -3.73 1.35 2.41
N PRO A 48 -2.80 0.79 1.64
CA PRO A 48 -1.38 0.69 2.01
C PRO A 48 -0.67 2.05 1.87
N PRO A 49 0.47 2.27 2.54
CA PRO A 49 1.16 3.56 2.53
C PRO A 49 1.63 3.98 1.14
N THR A 50 2.22 3.05 0.38
CA THR A 50 2.78 3.37 -0.94
C THR A 50 1.70 3.78 -1.94
N SER A 51 0.49 3.21 -1.90
CA SER A 51 -0.58 3.65 -2.80
C SER A 51 -1.10 5.05 -2.47
N GLN A 52 -1.03 5.46 -1.20
CA GLN A 52 -1.36 6.82 -0.78
C GLN A 52 -0.29 7.82 -1.24
N ASN A 53 0.98 7.43 -1.25
CA ASN A 53 2.08 8.28 -1.69
C ASN A 53 2.22 8.34 -3.23
N GLN A 54 1.57 7.44 -3.97
CA GLN A 54 1.68 7.36 -5.44
C GLN A 54 1.45 8.71 -6.15
N PRO A 55 0.38 9.48 -5.85
CA PRO A 55 0.17 10.76 -6.51
C PRO A 55 1.30 11.77 -6.23
N ARG A 56 1.86 11.74 -5.01
CA ARG A 56 2.96 12.62 -4.64
C ARG A 56 4.26 12.21 -5.33
N ILE A 57 4.54 10.91 -5.41
CA ILE A 57 5.69 10.36 -6.14
C ILE A 57 5.63 10.81 -7.62
N GLU A 58 4.47 10.72 -8.26
CA GLU A 58 4.29 11.13 -9.66
C GLU A 58 4.47 12.64 -9.87
N GLU A 59 3.90 13.44 -8.97
CA GLU A 59 4.06 14.91 -9.00
C GLU A 59 5.53 15.31 -8.82
N ASP A 60 6.21 14.74 -7.83
CA ASP A 60 7.61 15.03 -7.55
C ASP A 60 8.53 14.52 -8.66
N LEU A 61 8.26 13.35 -9.22
CA LEU A 61 9.01 12.82 -10.34
C LEU A 61 8.89 13.75 -11.56
N THR A 62 7.69 14.25 -11.83
CA THR A 62 7.47 15.22 -12.91
C THR A 62 8.26 16.50 -12.65
N ALA A 63 8.11 17.09 -11.47
CA ALA A 63 8.82 18.31 -11.07
C ALA A 63 10.35 18.14 -11.07
N PHE A 64 10.84 16.94 -10.73
CA PHE A 64 12.25 16.59 -10.72
C PHE A 64 12.81 16.39 -12.13
N ALA A 65 12.09 15.69 -13.00
CA ALA A 65 12.54 15.32 -14.34
C ALA A 65 12.44 16.49 -15.34
N THR A 66 11.39 17.32 -15.27
CA THR A 66 11.16 18.43 -16.22
C THR A 66 12.37 19.36 -16.40
N PRO A 67 13.05 19.86 -15.36
CA PRO A 67 14.24 20.70 -15.54
C PRO A 67 15.51 19.93 -15.95
N ARG A 68 15.43 18.60 -16.09
CA ARG A 68 16.56 17.68 -16.35
C ARG A 68 16.41 16.91 -17.66
N VAL A 69 15.46 17.30 -18.52
CA VAL A 69 15.16 16.60 -19.78
C VAL A 69 16.32 16.59 -20.78
N ASP A 70 17.27 17.51 -20.64
CA ASP A 70 18.46 17.60 -21.50
C ASP A 70 19.61 16.68 -21.07
N LEU A 71 19.48 15.98 -19.94
CA LEU A 71 20.43 14.93 -19.56
C LEU A 71 20.33 13.75 -20.53
N ASP A 72 21.41 12.96 -20.61
CA ASP A 72 21.30 11.68 -21.29
C ASP A 72 20.32 10.75 -20.58
N GLU A 73 19.76 9.80 -21.33
CA GLU A 73 18.71 8.91 -20.85
C GLU A 73 19.16 8.08 -19.64
N ALA A 74 20.44 7.68 -19.59
CA ALA A 74 20.96 6.85 -18.50
C ALA A 74 21.04 7.66 -17.20
N ASP A 75 21.62 8.86 -17.26
CA ASP A 75 21.73 9.77 -16.13
C ASP A 75 20.36 10.23 -15.63
N LEU A 76 19.42 10.55 -16.54
CA LEU A 76 18.06 10.92 -16.17
C LEU A 76 17.32 9.76 -15.50
N ARG A 77 17.42 8.55 -16.05
CA ARG A 77 16.81 7.35 -15.46
C ARG A 77 17.36 7.12 -14.06
N ASP A 78 18.68 7.10 -13.89
CA ASP A 78 19.30 6.77 -12.61
C ASP A 78 18.91 7.78 -11.52
N GLN A 79 18.85 9.08 -11.87
CA GLN A 79 18.37 10.12 -10.95
C GLN A 79 16.87 10.00 -10.63
N CYS A 80 16.03 9.73 -11.64
CA CYS A 80 14.59 9.52 -11.47
C CYS A 80 14.30 8.31 -10.57
N GLU A 81 15.00 7.20 -10.76
CA GLU A 81 14.85 6.03 -9.91
C GLU A 81 15.32 6.32 -8.47
N GLN A 82 16.38 7.11 -8.27
CA GLN A 82 16.80 7.55 -6.94
C GLN A 82 15.70 8.40 -6.27
N ALA A 83 15.09 9.34 -7.00
CA ALA A 83 13.99 10.17 -6.50
C ALA A 83 12.81 9.30 -6.05
N ILE A 84 12.44 8.27 -6.82
CA ILE A 84 11.40 7.30 -6.45
C ILE A 84 11.83 6.50 -5.20
N ARG A 85 13.07 6.02 -5.12
CA ARG A 85 13.57 5.21 -3.99
C ARG A 85 13.63 5.98 -2.67
N ASN A 86 13.69 7.31 -2.69
CA ASN A 86 13.61 8.13 -1.47
C ASN A 86 12.27 7.98 -0.74
N TYR A 87 11.23 7.49 -1.42
CA TYR A 87 9.94 7.15 -0.82
C TYR A 87 9.87 5.72 -0.24
N ASP A 88 10.93 4.92 -0.41
CA ASP A 88 10.95 3.47 -0.10
C ASP A 88 9.65 2.76 -0.55
N PRO A 89 9.27 2.84 -1.85
CA PRO A 89 8.00 2.29 -2.29
C PRO A 89 7.99 0.76 -2.21
N CYS A 90 7.00 0.19 -1.52
CA CYS A 90 6.70 -1.25 -1.59
C CYS A 90 5.61 -1.48 -2.63
N ILE A 91 5.98 -1.72 -3.89
CA ILE A 91 5.02 -1.92 -4.99
C ILE A 91 4.11 -3.14 -4.76
N SER A 92 4.67 -4.24 -4.23
CA SER A 92 3.89 -5.42 -3.85
C SER A 92 2.90 -5.14 -2.72
N CYS A 93 3.19 -4.17 -1.85
CA CYS A 93 2.25 -3.72 -0.83
C CYS A 93 1.22 -2.75 -1.39
N ALA A 94 1.53 -1.98 -2.44
CA ALA A 94 0.67 -0.95 -3.00
C ALA A 94 -0.45 -1.51 -3.90
N THR A 95 -0.21 -2.70 -4.46
CA THR A 95 -1.10 -3.35 -5.43
C THR A 95 -1.62 -4.65 -4.84
N HIS A 96 -2.93 -4.87 -4.91
CA HIS A 96 -3.56 -6.03 -4.26
C HIS A 96 -4.27 -6.95 -5.25
N PHE A 97 -4.64 -6.45 -6.42
CA PHE A 97 -5.40 -7.22 -7.39
C PHE A 97 -5.05 -6.84 -8.82
N LEU A 98 -4.75 -7.84 -9.64
CA LEU A 98 -4.63 -7.74 -11.09
C LEU A 98 -5.87 -8.40 -11.72
N LYS A 99 -6.71 -7.64 -12.41
CA LYS A 99 -7.75 -8.23 -13.27
C LYS A 99 -7.14 -8.52 -14.63
N LEU A 100 -6.75 -9.78 -14.85
CA LEU A 100 -6.15 -10.22 -16.11
C LEU A 100 -7.23 -10.78 -17.05
N THR A 101 -7.48 -10.11 -18.15
CA THR A 101 -8.22 -10.66 -19.29
C THR A 101 -7.21 -10.96 -20.38
N VAL A 102 -7.00 -12.24 -20.71
CA VAL A 102 -6.14 -12.66 -21.81
C VAL A 102 -7.02 -13.00 -23.00
N ASP A 103 -6.95 -12.19 -24.04
CA ASP A 103 -7.54 -12.53 -25.33
C ASP A 103 -6.47 -13.25 -26.17
N ARG A 104 -6.77 -14.46 -26.62
CA ARG A 104 -5.88 -15.25 -27.48
C ARG A 104 -6.54 -15.39 -28.84
N ALA A 105 -5.97 -14.70 -29.83
CA ALA A 105 -6.31 -14.85 -31.24
C ALA A 105 -5.92 -16.24 -31.77
#